data_AF-A0A367R5S9-F1
#
_entry.id   AF-A0A367R5S9-F1
#
_cell.length_a   1.000
_cell.length_b   1.000
_cell.length_c   1.000
_cell.angle_alpha   90.00
_cell.angle_beta   90.00
_cell.angle_gamma   90.00
#
_symmetry.space_group_name_H-M   'P 1'
#
loop_
_entity.id
_entity.type
_entity.pdbx_description
1 polymer ?
#
loop_
_entity_poly.entity_id
_entity_poly.type
_entity_poly.pdbx_seq_one_letter_code
_entity_poly.pdbx_strand_id
1 'polypeptide(L)'
;MSTRQLKASTINWWGKRRWQIEGWFKTAKHRFGLHRFGQATLLGIYRWLVLSFLTFILAHWAYLSTNPKDLPDWGQAAHTALEFIFPQIVVSSFLLYLKQMIPLARSCGFDILISRCKI
;
A
#
# COMPACT_ATOMS: atom_id res chain seq x y z
N MET A 1 -4.48 43.76 -1.62
CA MET A 1 -3.81 42.76 -0.77
C MET A 1 -4.66 42.54 0.48
N SER A 2 -5.12 41.31 0.72
CA SER A 2 -6.16 41.01 1.73
C SER A 2 -5.57 40.94 3.14
N THR A 3 -5.69 42.01 3.92
CA THR A 3 -5.35 42.09 5.36
C THR A 3 -6.61 41.94 6.22
N ARG A 4 -7.48 40.96 5.91
CA ARG A 4 -8.55 40.59 6.85
C ARG A 4 -7.94 39.83 8.02
N GLN A 5 -8.15 40.33 9.24
CA GLN A 5 -7.76 39.62 10.46
C GLN A 5 -8.41 38.23 10.47
N LEU A 6 -7.58 37.19 10.35
CA LEU A 6 -8.02 35.81 10.43
C LEU A 6 -8.33 35.49 11.89
N LYS A 7 -9.45 34.78 12.13
CA LYS A 7 -9.80 34.32 13.49
C LYS A 7 -8.68 33.41 14.02
N ALA A 8 -8.35 33.55 15.30
CA ALA A 8 -7.31 32.74 15.96
C ALA A 8 -7.57 31.23 15.84
N SER A 9 -8.84 30.80 15.85
CA SER A 9 -9.23 29.40 15.63
C SER A 9 -8.86 28.89 14.23
N THR A 10 -9.00 29.74 13.21
CA THR A 10 -8.57 29.42 11.84
C THR A 10 -7.06 29.25 11.79
N ILE A 11 -6.29 30.17 12.38
CA ILE A 11 -4.82 30.07 12.41
C ILE A 11 -4.37 28.78 13.10
N ASN A 12 -4.98 28.41 14.23
CA ASN A 12 -4.64 27.17 14.94
C ASN A 12 -4.99 25.91 14.13
N TRP A 13 -6.16 25.88 13.49
CA TRP A 13 -6.56 24.78 12.61
C TRP A 13 -5.59 24.61 11.43
N TRP A 14 -5.20 25.72 10.80
CA TRP A 14 -4.25 25.73 9.67
C TRP A 14 -2.87 25.24 10.13
N GLY A 15 -2.42 25.68 11.32
CA GLY A 15 -1.21 25.19 11.96
C GLY A 15 -1.24 23.67 12.12
N LYS A 16 -2.26 23.13 12.80
CA LYS A 16 -2.40 21.68 13.01
C LYS A 16 -2.36 20.89 11.70
N ARG A 17 -3.09 21.35 10.68
CA ARG A 17 -3.14 20.67 9.37
C ARG A 17 -1.80 20.71 8.64
N ARG A 18 -1.06 21.82 8.71
CA ARG A 18 0.29 21.94 8.16
C ARG A 18 1.24 20.93 8.80
N TRP A 19 1.23 20.83 10.14
CA TRP A 19 2.06 19.88 10.87
C TRP A 19 1.71 18.42 10.55
N GLN A 20 0.41 18.10 10.35
CA GLN A 20 -0.02 16.77 9.92
C GLN A 20 0.50 16.41 8.52
N ILE A 21 0.41 17.35 7.58
CA ILE A 21 0.94 17.15 6.22
C ILE A 21 2.45 16.94 6.26
N GLU A 22 3.18 17.76 7.00
CA GLU A 22 4.62 17.61 7.18
C GLU A 22 4.99 16.26 7.81
N GLY A 23 4.25 15.86 8.85
CA GLY A 23 4.41 14.56 9.50
C GLY A 23 4.20 13.39 8.53
N TRP A 24 3.18 13.46 7.69
CA TRP A 24 2.96 12.45 6.64
C TRP A 24 4.12 12.39 5.65
N PHE A 25 4.59 13.54 5.14
CA PHE A 25 5.72 13.56 4.20
C PHE A 25 7.03 13.06 4.83
N LYS A 26 7.28 13.32 6.11
CA LYS A 26 8.43 12.75 6.83
C LYS A 26 8.34 11.22 6.87
N THR A 27 7.19 10.68 7.24
CA THR A 27 6.95 9.24 7.26
C THR A 27 7.10 8.62 5.87
N ALA A 28 6.46 9.20 4.86
CA ALA A 28 6.52 8.73 3.47
C ALA A 28 7.97 8.69 2.93
N LYS A 29 8.75 9.75 3.21
CA LYS A 29 10.18 9.79 2.86
C LYS A 29 10.96 8.68 3.53
N HIS A 30 10.92 8.59 4.86
CA HIS A 30 11.84 7.71 5.58
C HIS A 30 11.42 6.23 5.61
N ARG A 31 10.11 5.95 5.68
CA ARG A 31 9.59 4.58 5.81
C ARG A 31 9.17 3.95 4.48
N PHE A 32 8.69 4.75 3.52
CA PHE A 32 8.15 4.26 2.24
C PHE A 32 9.02 4.62 1.03
N GLY A 33 10.27 5.01 1.28
CA GLY A 33 11.28 5.19 0.23
C GLY A 33 11.00 6.35 -0.73
N LEU A 34 10.09 7.28 -0.40
CA LEU A 34 9.77 8.41 -1.30
C LEU A 34 11.01 9.25 -1.65
N HIS A 35 12.04 9.26 -0.79
CA HIS A 35 13.31 9.96 -1.03
C HIS A 35 14.34 9.16 -1.85
N ARG A 36 14.21 7.84 -1.96
CA ARG A 36 15.19 6.96 -2.64
C ARG A 36 14.94 6.87 -4.14
N PHE A 37 14.58 8.00 -4.73
CA PHE A 37 14.31 8.04 -6.15
C PHE A 37 15.62 8.03 -6.95
N GLY A 38 15.80 7.00 -7.78
CA GLY A 38 17.03 6.78 -8.56
C GLY A 38 16.82 6.71 -10.07
N GLN A 39 15.62 6.98 -10.60
CA GLN A 39 15.35 6.85 -12.02
C GLN A 39 15.53 8.19 -12.76
N ALA A 40 16.20 8.19 -13.91
CA ALA A 40 16.43 9.42 -14.68
C ALA A 40 15.22 9.85 -15.56
N THR A 41 14.20 8.99 -15.66
CA THR A 41 13.06 9.20 -16.58
C THR A 41 11.80 9.66 -15.86
N LEU A 42 11.01 10.54 -16.49
CA LEU A 42 9.71 10.99 -15.98
C LEU A 42 8.74 9.83 -15.70
N LEU A 43 8.68 8.84 -16.59
CA LEU A 43 7.85 7.65 -16.40
C LEU A 43 8.28 6.84 -15.16
N GLY A 44 9.60 6.77 -14.91
CA GLY A 44 10.16 6.19 -13.70
C GLY A 44 9.68 6.92 -12.44
N ILE A 45 9.71 8.26 -12.44
CA ILE A 45 9.18 9.07 -11.32
C ILE A 45 7.76 8.68 -10.98
N TYR A 46 6.87 8.61 -11.98
CA TYR A 46 5.47 8.25 -11.74
C TYR A 46 5.32 6.83 -11.20
N ARG A 47 6.03 5.85 -11.77
CA ARG A 47 6.00 4.45 -11.29
C ARG A 47 6.49 4.36 -9.85
N TRP A 48 7.57 5.05 -9.51
CA TRP A 48 8.10 5.09 -8.15
C TRP A 48 7.13 5.72 -7.16
N LEU A 49 6.54 6.86 -7.51
CA LEU A 49 5.57 7.55 -6.66
C LEU A 49 4.36 6.66 -6.39
N VAL A 50 3.84 6.00 -7.44
CA VAL A 50 2.74 5.03 -7.31
C VAL A 50 3.13 3.87 -6.40
N LEU A 51 4.32 3.30 -6.56
CA LEU A 51 4.82 2.22 -5.70
C LEU A 51 4.95 2.65 -4.23
N SER A 52 5.58 3.81 -3.95
CA SER A 52 5.65 4.36 -2.60
C SER A 52 4.27 4.61 -1.99
N PHE A 53 3.31 5.10 -2.79
CA PHE A 53 1.94 5.32 -2.31
C PHE A 53 1.18 4.01 -2.05
N LEU A 54 1.34 3.02 -2.93
CA LEU A 54 0.75 1.68 -2.75
C LEU A 54 1.28 1.00 -1.49
N THR A 55 2.58 1.06 -1.24
CA THR A 55 3.18 0.47 -0.02
C THR A 55 2.64 1.13 1.26
N PHE A 56 2.42 2.46 1.26
CA PHE A 56 1.76 3.16 2.35
C PHE A 56 0.33 2.67 2.57
N ILE A 57 -0.47 2.56 1.50
CA ILE A 57 -1.86 2.10 1.60
C ILE A 57 -1.90 0.66 2.14
N LEU A 58 -1.04 -0.23 1.65
CA LEU A 58 -0.98 -1.62 2.11
C LEU A 58 -0.64 -1.71 3.60
N ALA A 59 0.39 -1.00 4.04
CA ALA A 59 0.77 -0.98 5.46
C ALA A 59 -0.36 -0.38 6.32
N HIS A 60 -1.00 0.69 5.86
CA HIS A 60 -2.11 1.31 6.58
C HIS A 60 -3.34 0.41 6.65
N TRP A 61 -3.64 -0.33 5.58
CA TRP A 61 -4.72 -1.31 5.56
C TRP A 61 -4.47 -2.44 6.55
N ALA A 62 -3.25 -3.00 6.55
CA ALA A 62 -2.86 -4.04 7.51
C ALA A 62 -2.95 -3.53 8.95
N TYR A 63 -2.51 -2.30 9.20
CA TYR A 63 -2.68 -1.66 10.50
C TYR A 63 -4.16 -1.57 10.92
N LEU A 64 -5.06 -1.10 10.04
CA LEU A 64 -6.49 -1.02 10.34
C LEU A 64 -7.11 -2.41 10.59
N SER A 65 -6.63 -3.44 9.90
CA SER A 65 -7.12 -4.81 10.07
C SER A 65 -6.83 -5.41 11.45
N THR A 66 -5.81 -4.91 12.16
CA THR A 66 -5.45 -5.37 13.51
C THR A 66 -6.18 -4.64 14.64
N ASN A 67 -7.15 -3.77 14.33
CA ASN A 67 -7.92 -2.95 15.28
C ASN A 67 -7.09 -2.25 16.40
N PRO A 68 -6.09 -1.46 16.01
CA PRO A 68 -5.11 -0.89 16.94
C PRO A 68 -5.65 0.38 17.62
N LYS A 69 -5.24 0.61 18.88
CA LYS A 69 -5.64 1.78 19.68
C LYS A 69 -4.63 2.93 19.68
N ASP A 70 -3.38 2.64 19.29
CA ASP A 70 -2.26 3.57 19.44
C ASP A 70 -1.85 4.22 18.12
N LEU A 71 -0.65 4.81 18.05
CA LEU A 71 -0.05 5.24 16.78
C LEU A 71 0.54 4.03 16.03
N PRO A 72 0.47 4.01 14.69
CA PRO A 72 1.02 2.92 13.90
C PRO A 72 2.55 2.83 14.00
N ASP A 73 3.05 1.69 14.44
CA ASP A 73 4.40 1.27 14.08
C ASP A 73 4.39 0.79 12.62
N TRP A 74 4.87 1.68 11.73
CA TRP A 74 4.89 1.42 10.30
C TRP A 74 5.77 0.22 9.91
N GLY A 75 6.77 -0.15 10.71
CA GLY A 75 7.60 -1.34 10.46
C GLY A 75 6.80 -2.62 10.70
N GLN A 76 6.10 -2.68 11.84
CA GLN A 76 5.24 -3.82 12.17
C GLN A 76 4.05 -3.91 11.19
N ALA A 77 3.41 -2.78 10.89
CA ALA A 77 2.30 -2.75 9.93
C ALA A 77 2.71 -3.24 8.53
N ALA A 78 3.93 -2.90 8.07
CA ALA A 78 4.46 -3.43 6.82
C ALA A 78 4.74 -4.93 6.89
N HIS A 79 5.25 -5.43 8.02
CA HIS A 79 5.48 -6.86 8.22
C HIS A 79 4.16 -7.65 8.21
N THR A 80 3.17 -7.19 8.96
CA THR A 80 1.82 -7.79 8.97
C THR A 80 1.17 -7.74 7.60
N ALA A 81 1.35 -6.64 6.86
CA ALA A 81 0.87 -6.55 5.48
C ALA A 81 1.51 -7.64 4.61
N LEU A 82 2.81 -7.88 4.73
CA LEU A 82 3.49 -8.95 4.00
C LEU A 82 2.95 -10.32 4.42
N GLU A 83 2.86 -10.61 5.71
CA GLU A 83 2.36 -11.91 6.18
C GLU A 83 0.94 -12.22 5.74
N PHE A 84 0.07 -11.20 5.67
CA PHE A 84 -1.33 -11.41 5.31
C PHE A 84 -1.57 -11.38 3.79
N ILE A 85 -0.98 -10.39 3.10
CA ILE A 85 -1.29 -10.09 1.70
C ILE A 85 -0.43 -10.94 0.77
N PHE A 86 0.84 -11.20 1.11
CA PHE A 86 1.75 -11.93 0.23
C PHE A 86 1.26 -13.35 -0.08
N PRO A 87 0.84 -14.18 0.90
CA PRO A 87 0.33 -15.51 0.61
C PRO A 87 -0.91 -15.47 -0.30
N GLN A 88 -1.79 -14.50 -0.09
CA GLN A 88 -3.01 -14.35 -0.91
C GLN A 88 -2.67 -14.01 -2.36
N ILE A 89 -1.70 -13.11 -2.59
CA ILE A 89 -1.23 -12.77 -3.93
C ILE A 89 -0.58 -14.00 -4.58
N VAL A 90 0.33 -14.69 -3.88
CA VAL A 90 1.02 -15.87 -4.42
C VAL A 90 0.04 -16.96 -4.82
N VAL A 91 -0.92 -17.29 -3.94
CA VAL A 91 -1.95 -18.29 -4.24
C VAL A 91 -2.83 -17.84 -5.41
N SER A 92 -3.23 -16.57 -5.45
CA SER A 92 -4.07 -16.05 -6.53
C SER A 92 -3.35 -16.07 -7.89
N SER A 93 -2.08 -15.66 -7.92
CA SER A 93 -1.23 -15.72 -9.12
C SER A 93 -1.01 -17.16 -9.57
N PHE A 94 -0.75 -18.08 -8.64
CA PHE A 94 -0.59 -19.50 -8.94
C PHE A 94 -1.88 -20.12 -9.51
N LEU A 95 -3.04 -19.82 -8.90
CA LEU A 95 -4.34 -20.26 -9.40
C LEU A 95 -4.66 -19.70 -10.78
N LEU A 96 -4.29 -18.45 -11.06
CA LEU A 96 -4.44 -17.85 -12.38
C LEU A 96 -3.56 -18.58 -13.41
N TYR A 97 -2.30 -18.85 -13.06
CA TYR A 97 -1.38 -19.59 -13.91
C TYR A 97 -1.89 -21.01 -14.20
N LEU A 98 -2.34 -21.73 -13.16
CA LEU A 98 -2.94 -23.06 -13.34
C LEU A 98 -4.14 -23.00 -14.28
N LYS A 99 -5.05 -22.04 -14.10
CA LYS A 99 -6.20 -21.86 -15.01
C LYS A 99 -5.80 -21.67 -16.47
N GLN A 100 -4.70 -20.94 -16.73
CA GLN A 100 -4.18 -20.77 -18.08
C GLN A 100 -3.58 -22.07 -18.64
N MET A 101 -3.04 -22.94 -17.79
CA MET A 101 -2.41 -24.21 -18.17
C MET A 101 -3.36 -25.40 -18.26
N ILE A 102 -4.57 -25.32 -17.70
CA ILE A 102 -5.62 -26.37 -17.81
C ILE A 102 -5.83 -26.89 -19.25
N PRO A 103 -5.96 -26.05 -20.31
CA PRO A 103 -6.16 -26.56 -21.66
C PRO A 103 -4.98 -27.41 -22.17
N LEU A 104 -3.75 -27.06 -21.81
CA LEU A 104 -2.55 -27.84 -22.15
C LEU A 104 -2.53 -29.16 -21.37
N ALA A 105 -2.82 -29.12 -20.07
CA ALA A 105 -2.92 -30.33 -19.25
C ALA A 105 -3.97 -31.31 -19.81
N ARG A 106 -5.10 -30.80 -20.29
CA ARG A 106 -6.15 -31.60 -20.94
C ARG A 106 -5.67 -32.23 -22.26
N SER A 107 -4.84 -31.53 -23.04
CA SER A 107 -4.22 -32.12 -24.23
C SER A 107 -3.24 -33.27 -23.92
N CYS A 108 -2.68 -33.29 -22.71
CA CYS A 108 -1.84 -34.38 -22.20
C CYS A 108 -2.63 -35.46 -21.43
N GLY A 109 -3.97 -35.40 -21.42
CA GLY A 109 -4.84 -36.39 -20.76
C GLY A 109 -5.10 -36.15 -19.26
N PHE A 110 -4.71 -34.99 -18.72
CA PHE A 110 -4.99 -34.64 -17.32
C PHE A 110 -6.21 -33.70 -17.21
N ASP A 111 -7.16 -34.02 -16.33
CA ASP A 111 -8.28 -33.14 -16.01
C ASP A 111 -8.10 -32.57 -14.59
N ILE A 112 -7.94 -31.24 -14.50
CA ILE A 112 -7.65 -30.53 -13.25
C ILE A 112 -8.90 -29.79 -12.81
N LEU A 113 -9.45 -30.17 -11.65
CA LEU A 113 -10.60 -29.51 -11.03
C LEU A 113 -10.15 -28.63 -9.87
N ILE A 114 -10.38 -27.32 -9.97
CA ILE A 114 -10.07 -26.35 -8.92
C ILE A 114 -11.35 -26.01 -8.15
N SER A 115 -11.44 -26.46 -6.90
CA SER A 115 -12.54 -26.12 -5.99
C SER A 115 -12.07 -25.16 -4.90
N ARG A 116 -12.88 -24.14 -4.58
CA ARG A 116 -12.63 -23.30 -3.41
C ARG A 116 -13.07 -24.04 -2.15
N CYS A 117 -12.15 -24.26 -1.22
CA CYS A 117 -12.49 -24.70 0.13
C CYS A 117 -13.11 -23.51 0.87
N LYS A 118 -14.34 -23.65 1.37
CA LYS A 118 -14.90 -22.71 2.34
C LYS A 118 -14.35 -23.09 3.71
N ILE A 119 -13.61 -22.16 4.32
CA ILE A 119 -13.24 -22.20 5.74
C ILE A 119 -14.19 -21.26 6.46
#